data_AF-A0A8X6XM57-F1
#
_entry.id   AF-A0A8X6XM57-F1
#
_cell.length_a   1.000
_cell.length_b   1.000
_cell.length_c   1.000
_cell.angle_alpha   90.00
_cell.angle_beta   90.00
_cell.angle_gamma   90.00
#
_symmetry.space_group_name_H-M   'P 1'
#
loop_
_entity.id
_entity.type
_entity.pdbx_description
1 polymer ?
#
loop_
_entity_poly.entity_id
_entity_poly.type
_entity_poly.pdbx_seq_one_letter_code
_entity_poly.pdbx_strand_id
1 'polypeptide(L)'
;SIVSGHFTDTKENQIAVTVQDGLNATLHILETKNGTTEVAANLGMRSIMSMSKIPGGKGQTDAIILESVSQMNSEKKRGSSDSTMPKITPREYFSAKYRNKRMVFERIVTAEVYASTVNQMSDGAANLLIASRNPDYDTVINRYVVTNN
;
A
#
# COMPACT_ATOMS: atom_id res chain seq x y z
N SER A 1 3.76 -4.44 -8.00
CA SER A 1 3.38 -5.50 -7.03
C SER A 1 2.09 -6.19 -7.45
N ILE A 2 1.88 -7.46 -7.07
CA ILE A 2 0.70 -8.27 -7.47
C ILE A 2 0.16 -9.08 -6.29
N VAL A 3 -1.17 -9.15 -6.13
CA VAL A 3 -1.86 -10.03 -5.16
C VAL A 3 -3.17 -10.54 -5.74
N SER A 4 -3.66 -11.69 -5.29
CA SER A 4 -4.93 -12.30 -5.75
C SER A 4 -5.98 -12.38 -4.65
N GLY A 5 -7.25 -12.20 -5.01
CA GLY A 5 -8.38 -12.18 -4.06
C GLY A 5 -9.70 -11.72 -4.66
N HIS A 6 -10.71 -11.53 -3.81
CA HIS A 6 -12.03 -11.05 -4.19
C HIS A 6 -12.13 -9.56 -3.87
N PHE A 7 -11.70 -8.69 -4.77
CA PHE A 7 -11.55 -7.26 -4.49
C PHE A 7 -12.77 -6.43 -4.88
N THR A 8 -13.76 -7.00 -5.57
CA THR A 8 -14.98 -6.30 -5.99
C THR A 8 -16.22 -7.13 -5.65
N ASP A 9 -17.42 -6.61 -5.97
CA ASP A 9 -18.70 -7.30 -5.76
C ASP A 9 -18.89 -8.54 -6.66
N THR A 10 -17.95 -8.84 -7.57
CA THR A 10 -17.98 -10.06 -8.36
C THR A 10 -17.64 -11.28 -7.49
N LYS A 11 -18.22 -12.43 -7.81
CA LYS A 11 -17.91 -13.70 -7.12
C LYS A 11 -16.63 -14.37 -7.64
N GLU A 12 -15.96 -13.75 -8.60
CA GLU A 12 -14.77 -14.32 -9.23
C GLU A 12 -13.51 -13.89 -8.49
N ASN A 13 -12.51 -14.76 -8.48
CA ASN A 13 -11.19 -14.38 -7.99
C ASN A 13 -10.52 -13.45 -9.01
N GLN A 14 -9.84 -12.44 -8.51
CA GLN A 14 -9.28 -11.33 -9.28
C GLN A 14 -7.81 -11.14 -8.96
N ILE A 15 -7.13 -10.36 -9.80
CA ILE A 15 -5.74 -9.99 -9.63
C ILE A 15 -5.67 -8.49 -9.40
N ALA A 16 -5.17 -8.08 -8.25
CA ALA A 16 -4.78 -6.70 -8.02
C ALA A 16 -3.33 -6.52 -8.46
N VAL A 17 -3.08 -5.54 -9.33
CA VAL A 17 -1.74 -5.18 -9.80
C VAL A 17 -1.53 -3.68 -9.67
N THR A 18 -0.34 -3.30 -9.23
CA THR A 18 0.11 -1.91 -9.28
C THR A 18 1.00 -1.72 -10.49
N VAL A 19 0.64 -0.76 -11.33
CA VAL A 19 1.38 -0.35 -12.52
C VAL A 19 2.04 0.99 -12.22
N GLN A 20 3.30 1.13 -12.59
CA GLN A 20 4.04 2.37 -12.42
C GLN A 20 4.44 2.91 -13.79
N ASP A 21 4.00 4.14 -14.08
CA ASP A 21 4.35 4.88 -15.28
C ASP A 21 5.05 6.18 -14.87
N GLY A 22 6.36 6.20 -15.04
CA GLY A 22 7.23 7.24 -14.47
C GLY A 22 7.10 7.34 -12.96
N LEU A 23 6.67 8.52 -12.48
CA LEU A 23 6.47 8.80 -11.06
C LEU A 23 5.05 8.45 -10.57
N ASN A 24 4.11 8.22 -11.47
CA ASN A 24 2.73 7.93 -11.12
C ASN A 24 2.52 6.41 -10.96
N ALA A 25 1.72 6.04 -9.97
CA ALA A 25 1.27 4.68 -9.78
C ALA A 25 -0.25 4.57 -9.90
N THR A 26 -0.71 3.48 -10.50
CA THR A 26 -2.12 3.11 -10.58
C THR A 26 -2.32 1.71 -10.00
N LEU A 27 -3.46 1.51 -9.34
CA LEU A 27 -3.94 0.19 -8.92
C LEU A 27 -4.97 -0.28 -9.93
N HIS A 28 -4.79 -1.48 -10.46
CA HIS A 28 -5.74 -2.15 -11.35
C HIS A 28 -6.23 -3.43 -10.70
N ILE A 29 -7.54 -3.68 -10.77
CA ILE A 29 -8.16 -4.97 -10.46
C ILE A 29 -8.53 -5.61 -11.78
N LEU A 30 -7.98 -6.80 -12.03
CA LEU A 30 -8.13 -7.53 -13.28
C LEU A 30 -8.95 -8.81 -13.06
N GLU A 31 -9.80 -9.12 -14.03
CA GLU A 31 -10.40 -10.45 -14.16
C GLU A 31 -9.31 -11.51 -14.40
N THR A 32 -9.38 -12.65 -13.71
CA THR A 32 -8.38 -13.73 -13.86
C THR A 32 -8.43 -14.42 -15.22
N LYS A 33 -9.60 -14.48 -15.87
CA LYS A 33 -9.80 -15.26 -17.11
C LYS A 33 -9.17 -14.61 -18.34
N ASN A 34 -9.27 -13.29 -18.46
CA ASN A 34 -8.91 -12.55 -19.67
C ASN A 34 -7.96 -11.36 -19.37
N GLY A 35 -7.69 -11.04 -18.09
CA GLY A 35 -6.84 -9.92 -17.69
C GLY A 35 -7.47 -8.54 -17.90
N THR A 36 -8.78 -8.47 -18.17
CA THR A 36 -9.47 -7.19 -18.39
C THR A 36 -9.53 -6.40 -17.10
N THR A 37 -9.22 -5.10 -17.16
CA THR A 37 -9.33 -4.23 -15.99
C THR A 37 -10.80 -3.98 -15.66
N GLU A 38 -11.25 -4.46 -14.50
CA GLU A 38 -12.58 -4.16 -13.96
C GLU A 38 -12.61 -2.79 -13.30
N VAL A 39 -11.55 -2.47 -12.56
CA VAL A 39 -11.44 -1.25 -11.77
C VAL A 39 -10.01 -0.75 -11.82
N ALA A 40 -9.85 0.55 -12.08
CA ALA A 40 -8.57 1.23 -11.97
C ALA A 40 -8.70 2.42 -11.03
N ALA A 41 -7.64 2.70 -10.29
CA ALA A 41 -7.58 3.90 -9.47
C ALA A 41 -6.17 4.48 -9.39
N ASN A 42 -6.12 5.80 -9.52
CA ASN A 42 -4.86 6.54 -9.50
C ASN A 42 -4.38 6.71 -8.05
N LEU A 43 -3.15 6.26 -7.80
CA LEU A 43 -2.48 6.44 -6.51
C LEU A 43 -1.71 7.76 -6.48
N GLY A 44 -1.45 8.38 -7.64
CA GLY A 44 -0.68 9.62 -7.78
C GLY A 44 0.82 9.38 -7.76
N MET A 45 1.59 10.42 -7.47
CA MET A 45 3.05 10.43 -7.55
C MET A 45 3.72 9.68 -6.38
N ARG A 46 3.78 8.35 -6.48
CA ARG A 46 4.37 7.49 -5.45
C ARG A 46 4.98 6.23 -6.06
N SER A 47 5.97 5.68 -5.37
CA SER A 47 6.51 4.35 -5.66
C SER A 47 5.86 3.31 -4.76
N ILE A 48 5.28 2.25 -5.33
CA ILE A 48 4.68 1.16 -4.55
C ILE A 48 5.76 0.13 -4.23
N MET A 49 6.01 -0.07 -2.93
CA MET A 49 7.05 -0.95 -2.44
C MET A 49 6.53 -2.37 -2.23
N SER A 50 5.35 -2.50 -1.63
CA SER A 50 4.72 -3.79 -1.36
C SER A 50 3.20 -3.67 -1.37
N MET A 51 2.56 -4.82 -1.57
CA MET A 51 1.12 -4.96 -1.56
C MET A 51 0.76 -6.25 -0.82
N SER A 52 -0.25 -6.18 0.04
CA SER A 52 -0.73 -7.33 0.81
C SER A 52 -2.25 -7.31 0.84
N LYS A 53 -2.85 -8.47 1.12
CA LYS A 53 -4.30 -8.63 1.17
C LYS A 53 -4.77 -8.84 2.60
N ILE A 54 -5.92 -8.26 2.94
CA ILE A 54 -6.72 -8.62 4.11
C ILE A 54 -7.98 -9.30 3.58
N PRO A 55 -8.15 -10.63 3.78
CA PRO A 55 -9.37 -11.32 3.41
C PRO A 55 -10.60 -10.66 4.02
N GLY A 56 -11.66 -10.50 3.24
CA GLY A 56 -12.96 -10.06 3.73
C GLY A 56 -13.62 -11.15 4.58
N GLY A 57 -14.50 -10.76 5.50
CA GLY A 57 -15.42 -11.71 6.13
C GLY A 57 -16.41 -12.31 5.12
N LYS A 58 -17.28 -13.21 5.58
CA LYS A 58 -18.30 -13.84 4.72
C LYS A 58 -19.17 -12.78 4.03
N GLY A 59 -19.14 -12.77 2.70
CA GLY A 59 -19.91 -11.84 1.87
C GLY A 59 -19.32 -10.43 1.76
N GLN A 60 -18.09 -10.22 2.22
CA GLN A 60 -17.34 -8.98 2.06
C GLN A 60 -16.20 -9.17 1.07
N THR A 61 -15.80 -8.08 0.42
CA THR A 61 -14.62 -8.05 -0.45
C THR A 61 -13.33 -7.99 0.39
N ASP A 62 -12.28 -8.58 -0.15
CA ASP A 62 -10.91 -8.45 0.33
C ASP A 62 -10.46 -6.99 0.23
N ALA A 63 -9.69 -6.54 1.22
CA ALA A 63 -9.01 -5.24 1.19
C ALA A 63 -7.53 -5.41 0.81
N ILE A 64 -6.93 -4.33 0.32
CA ILE A 64 -5.52 -4.28 -0.06
C ILE A 64 -4.80 -3.33 0.88
N ILE A 65 -3.67 -3.75 1.45
CA ILE A 65 -2.71 -2.85 2.08
C ILE A 65 -1.62 -2.53 1.05
N LEU A 66 -1.37 -1.24 0.86
CA LEU A 66 -0.28 -0.72 0.03
C LEU A 66 0.76 -0.06 0.91
N GLU A 67 2.02 -0.41 0.68
CA GLU A 67 3.17 0.32 1.19
C GLU A 67 3.76 1.15 0.05
N SER A 68 4.00 2.43 0.31
CA SER A 68 4.51 3.34 -0.71
C SER A 68 5.45 4.39 -0.15
N VAL A 69 6.18 5.03 -1.06
CA VAL A 69 7.05 6.16 -0.77
C VAL A 69 6.66 7.31 -1.68
N SER A 70 6.35 8.47 -1.10
CA SER A 70 6.07 9.69 -1.89
C SER A 70 7.31 10.12 -2.67
N GLN A 71 7.12 10.40 -3.96
CA GLN A 71 8.18 10.82 -4.87
C GLN A 71 8.23 12.36 -5.04
N MET A 72 7.49 13.14 -4.24
CA MET A 72 7.39 14.60 -4.40
C MET A 72 8.71 15.37 -4.25
N ASN A 73 9.77 14.76 -3.69
CA ASN A 73 11.02 15.46 -3.39
C ASN A 73 12.24 15.00 -4.23
N SER A 74 12.08 14.08 -5.19
CA SER A 74 13.21 13.55 -5.95
C SER A 74 13.72 14.47 -7.08
N GLU A 75 13.02 15.56 -7.41
CA GLU A 75 13.40 16.47 -8.51
C GLU A 75 14.30 17.66 -8.11
N LYS A 76 14.53 17.93 -6.82
CA LYS A 76 15.43 19.02 -6.40
C LYS A 76 16.67 18.47 -5.69
N LYS A 77 17.71 18.12 -6.47
CA LYS A 77 19.14 18.35 -6.17
C LYS A 77 20.04 17.73 -7.25
N ARG A 78 20.16 18.40 -8.40
CA ARG A 78 21.40 18.36 -9.19
C ARG A 78 22.22 19.57 -8.75
N GLY A 79 23.33 19.33 -8.06
CA GLY A 79 24.28 20.38 -7.66
C GLY A 79 24.30 20.66 -6.16
N SER A 80 24.93 19.76 -5.38
CA SER A 80 25.51 20.06 -4.07
C SER A 80 26.37 18.86 -3.71
N SER A 81 27.66 18.96 -3.96
CA SER A 81 28.67 18.09 -3.37
C SER A 81 28.77 18.42 -1.88
N ASP A 82 27.76 18.00 -1.12
CA ASP A 82 27.81 17.84 0.33
C ASP A 82 26.50 17.21 0.81
N SER A 83 26.61 16.01 1.41
CA SER A 83 25.67 15.50 2.41
C SER A 83 26.27 14.23 3.03
N THR A 84 26.81 14.24 4.25
CA THR A 84 26.08 14.16 5.54
C THR A 84 24.77 13.37 5.45
N MET A 85 24.86 12.09 5.86
CA MET A 85 23.80 11.09 6.11
C MET A 85 22.75 10.83 5.00
N PRO A 86 22.40 9.55 4.72
CA PRO A 86 21.31 9.24 3.80
C PRO A 86 19.99 9.82 4.35
N LYS A 87 19.38 10.76 3.61
CA LYS A 87 18.04 11.25 3.92
C LYS A 87 17.07 10.07 3.90
N ILE A 88 16.45 9.81 5.05
CA ILE A 88 15.50 8.72 5.18
C ILE A 88 14.20 9.15 4.50
N THR A 89 13.72 8.34 3.55
CA THR A 89 12.48 8.64 2.83
C THR A 89 11.29 8.03 3.59
N PRO A 90 10.30 8.84 4.02
CA PRO A 90 9.16 8.35 4.76
C PRO A 90 8.36 7.31 3.96
N ARG A 91 7.92 6.25 4.67
CA ARG A 91 7.00 5.24 4.14
C ARG A 91 5.58 5.58 4.52
N GLU A 92 4.66 5.36 3.60
CA GLU A 92 3.24 5.61 3.77
C GLU A 92 2.45 4.33 3.51
N TYR A 93 1.50 4.06 4.41
CA TYR A 93 0.65 2.87 4.36
C TYR A 93 -0.80 3.28 4.10
N PHE A 94 -1.42 2.59 3.15
CA PHE A 94 -2.80 2.83 2.74
C PHE A 94 -3.59 1.53 2.75
N SER A 95 -4.87 1.61 3.12
CA SER A 95 -5.85 0.59 2.81
C SER A 95 -6.60 1.00 1.55
N ALA A 96 -6.71 0.09 0.58
CA ALA A 96 -7.56 0.24 -0.59
C ALA A 96 -8.74 -0.75 -0.47
N LYS A 97 -9.96 -0.22 -0.57
CA LYS A 97 -11.20 -0.98 -0.42
C LYS A 97 -12.14 -0.68 -1.58
N TYR A 98 -12.85 -1.68 -2.07
CA TYR A 98 -13.92 -1.45 -3.04
C TYR A 98 -15.21 -1.09 -2.33
N ARG A 99 -15.78 0.08 -2.67
CA ARG A 99 -17.06 0.55 -2.13
C ARG A 99 -17.76 1.40 -3.16
N ASN A 100 -19.05 1.19 -3.36
CA ASN A 100 -19.87 1.94 -4.31
C ASN A 100 -19.28 1.94 -5.74
N LYS A 101 -18.86 0.77 -6.22
CA LYS A 101 -18.27 0.56 -7.54
C LYS A 101 -16.95 1.30 -7.83
N ARG A 102 -16.22 1.70 -6.79
CA ARG A 102 -14.93 2.38 -6.90
C ARG A 102 -13.96 1.91 -5.83
N MET A 103 -12.66 2.06 -6.09
CA MET A 103 -11.64 1.92 -5.03
C MET A 103 -11.57 3.19 -4.20
N VAL A 104 -11.58 3.04 -2.88
CA VAL A 104 -11.38 4.09 -1.89
C VAL A 104 -10.06 3.83 -1.17
N PHE A 105 -9.25 4.87 -1.03
CA PHE A 105 -7.96 4.79 -0.34
C PHE A 105 -8.01 5.55 0.98
N GLU A 106 -7.65 4.86 2.05
CA GLU A 106 -7.59 5.41 3.39
C GLU A 106 -6.14 5.33 3.87
N ARG A 107 -5.54 6.48 4.20
CA ARG A 107 -4.20 6.51 4.79
C ARG A 107 -4.27 5.93 6.20
N ILE A 108 -3.43 4.95 6.49
CA ILE A 108 -3.29 4.35 7.82
C ILE A 108 -2.28 5.16 8.63
N VAL A 109 -1.05 5.29 8.11
CA VAL A 109 0.06 5.93 8.84
C VAL A 109 1.21 6.30 7.89
N THR A 110 2.02 7.27 8.32
CA THR A 110 3.31 7.64 7.72
C THR A 110 4.42 7.39 8.75
N ALA A 111 5.52 6.75 8.35
CA ALA A 111 6.62 6.38 9.22
C ALA A 111 7.98 6.80 8.63
N GLU A 112 8.89 7.27 9.47
CA GLU A 112 10.12 7.91 9.01
C GLU A 112 11.25 6.94 8.62
N VAL A 113 11.23 5.63 8.96
CA VAL A 113 12.33 4.67 8.64
C VAL A 113 11.85 3.21 8.50
N TYR A 114 12.72 2.33 7.96
CA TYR A 114 12.49 0.93 7.51
C TYR A 114 11.90 -0.05 8.54
N ALA A 115 10.74 -0.59 8.19
CA ALA A 115 10.38 -2.02 8.09
C ALA A 115 8.88 -2.16 8.40
N SER A 116 8.11 -2.64 7.43
CA SER A 116 6.76 -3.13 7.68
C SER A 116 6.67 -4.63 7.51
N THR A 117 6.03 -5.27 8.47
CA THR A 117 5.50 -6.61 8.28
C THR A 117 3.99 -6.54 8.43
N VAL A 118 3.29 -6.91 7.37
CA VAL A 118 1.85 -7.15 7.42
C VAL A 118 1.67 -8.62 7.73
N ASN A 119 1.03 -8.93 8.85
CA ASN A 119 0.64 -10.29 9.19
C ASN A 119 -0.87 -10.34 9.44
N GLN A 120 -1.56 -11.25 8.75
CA GLN A 120 -2.98 -11.47 8.96
C GLN A 120 -3.18 -12.24 10.27
N MET A 121 -4.11 -11.79 11.10
CA MET A 121 -4.49 -12.52 12.33
C MET A 121 -5.84 -13.22 12.20
N SER A 122 -6.76 -12.65 11.43
CA SER A 122 -8.11 -13.18 11.20
C SER A 122 -8.67 -12.62 9.90
N ASP A 123 -9.83 -13.12 9.47
CA ASP A 123 -10.61 -12.46 8.41
C ASP A 123 -11.00 -11.05 8.87
N GLY A 124 -10.94 -10.11 7.93
CA GLY A 124 -11.20 -8.70 8.16
C GLY A 124 -10.17 -7.96 9.01
N ALA A 125 -9.07 -8.60 9.46
CA ALA A 125 -8.09 -7.94 10.31
C ALA A 125 -6.63 -8.33 10.03
N ALA A 126 -5.76 -7.32 10.00
CA ALA A 126 -4.32 -7.51 9.91
C ALA A 126 -3.57 -6.67 10.94
N ASN A 127 -2.45 -7.21 11.40
CA ASN A 127 -1.44 -6.43 12.10
C ASN A 127 -0.49 -5.82 11.09
N LEU A 128 -0.33 -4.52 11.18
CA LEU A 128 0.76 -3.79 10.55
C LEU A 128 1.76 -3.44 11.66
N LEU A 129 2.90 -4.11 11.66
CA LEU A 129 4.02 -3.78 12.53
C LEU A 129 4.95 -2.84 11.78
N ILE A 130 5.23 -1.69 12.38
CA ILE A 130 6.12 -0.67 11.83
C ILE A 130 7.26 -0.46 12.80
N ALA A 131 8.47 -0.79 12.39
CA ALA A 131 9.67 -0.34 13.09
C ALA A 131 10.10 1.00 12.51
N SER A 132 10.34 1.96 13.39
CA SER A 132 10.87 3.28 13.06
C SER A 132 12.08 3.56 13.94
N ARG A 133 12.99 4.41 13.48
CA ARG A 133 14.12 4.84 14.29
C ARG A 133 13.90 6.29 14.72
N ASN A 134 14.03 6.60 16.01
CA ASN A 134 13.99 7.98 16.47
C ASN A 134 15.29 8.71 16.08
N PRO A 135 15.34 10.06 16.17
CA PRO A 135 16.55 10.84 15.92
C PRO A 135 17.74 10.45 16.79
N ASP A 136 17.50 9.86 17.95
CA ASP A 136 18.51 9.38 18.91
C ASP A 136 18.99 7.93 18.65
N TYR A 137 18.62 7.35 17.51
CA TYR A 137 18.96 5.99 17.04
C TYR A 137 18.27 4.80 17.74
N ASP A 138 17.32 5.03 18.64
CA ASP A 138 16.46 3.99 19.21
C ASP A 138 15.46 3.46 18.17
N THR A 139 15.23 2.16 18.18
CA THR A 139 14.18 1.54 17.37
C THR A 139 12.86 1.55 18.16
N VAL A 140 11.87 2.26 17.64
CA VAL A 140 10.49 2.28 18.13
C VAL A 140 9.63 1.38 17.25
N ILE A 141 9.02 0.36 17.85
CA ILE A 141 8.09 -0.54 17.16
C ILE A 141 6.66 -0.17 17.52
N ASN A 142 5.88 0.21 16.52
CA ASN A 142 4.46 0.50 16.64
C ASN A 142 3.64 -0.61 15.98
N ARG A 143 2.53 -0.99 16.63
CA ARG A 143 1.57 -1.96 16.11
C ARG A 143 0.27 -1.26 15.78
N TYR A 144 -0.18 -1.42 14.54
CA TYR A 144 -1.49 -0.97 14.08
C TYR A 144 -2.37 -2.17 13.76
N VAL A 145 -3.59 -2.18 14.26
CA VAL A 145 -4.61 -3.15 13.87
C VAL A 145 -5.45 -2.51 12.77
N VAL A 146 -5.33 -3.05 11.57
CA VAL A 146 -6.07 -2.58 10.39
C VAL A 146 -7.29 -3.47 10.21
N THR A 147 -8.48 -2.88 10.23
CA THR A 147 -9.74 -3.61 10.05
C THR A 147 -10.39 -3.29 8.71
N ASN A 148 -11.00 -4.32 8.13
CA ASN A 148 -11.83 -4.27 6.95
C ASN A 148 -13.30 -4.40 7.37
N ASN A 149 -13.91 -3.27 7.74
CA ASN A 149 -15.33 -3.17 8.13
C ASN A 149 -16.19 -2.57 7.01
#